data_AF-A0A750H8C9-F1
#
_entry.id   AF-A0A750H8C9-F1
#
_cell.length_a   1.000
_cell.length_b   1.000
_cell.length_c   1.000
_cell.angle_alpha   90.00
_cell.angle_beta   90.00
_cell.angle_gamma   90.00
#
_symmetry.space_group_name_H-M   'P 1'
#
loop_
_entity.id
_entity.type
_entity.pdbx_description
1 polymer ?
#
loop_
_entity_poly.entity_id
_entity_poly.type
_entity_poly.pdbx_seq_one_letter_code
_entity_poly.pdbx_strand_id
1 'polypeptide(L)'
;MTHPDPVRPVTVTRDRNGFWTHPRYFTPASDEAGQSEFGDWMRLHNLTCATRWMENDAPPQVIAAWENGVADISDWQPSAPAGEGWFIGSIHDTDDGPVCVWLREVK
;
A
#
# COMPACT_ATOMS: atom_id res chain seq x y z
N MET A 1 -23.10 11.60 -14.83
CA MET A 1 -22.37 11.19 -13.61
C MET A 1 -20.99 10.78 -14.09
N THR A 2 -19.98 11.59 -13.82
CA THR A 2 -18.60 11.27 -14.19
C THR A 2 -18.10 10.26 -13.17
N HIS A 3 -18.05 8.99 -13.55
CA HIS A 3 -17.33 8.00 -12.74
C HIS A 3 -15.86 8.46 -12.68
N PRO A 4 -15.25 8.49 -11.49
CA PRO A 4 -13.83 8.81 -11.42
C PRO A 4 -13.04 7.70 -12.12
N ASP A 5 -11.91 8.06 -12.74
CA ASP A 5 -11.13 7.10 -13.52
C ASP A 5 -10.76 5.86 -12.69
N PRO A 6 -10.82 4.65 -13.28
CA PRO A 6 -10.50 3.42 -12.58
C PRO A 6 -9.02 3.41 -12.16
N VAL A 7 -8.76 2.95 -10.93
CA VAL A 7 -7.40 2.74 -10.43
C VAL A 7 -6.93 1.39 -10.95
N ARG A 8 -6.06 1.43 -11.94
CA ARG A 8 -5.52 0.24 -12.59
C ARG A 8 -4.16 -0.15 -12.02
N PRO A 9 -3.79 -1.43 -12.06
CA PRO A 9 -2.44 -1.85 -11.71
C PRO A 9 -1.41 -1.13 -12.59
N VAL A 10 -0.36 -0.60 -11.95
CA VAL A 10 0.80 0.00 -12.61
C VAL A 10 2.08 -0.70 -12.17
N THR A 11 3.15 -0.51 -12.93
CA THR A 11 4.47 -1.03 -12.56
C THR A 11 4.95 -0.38 -11.26
N VAL A 12 5.10 -1.21 -10.23
CA VAL A 12 5.64 -0.81 -8.94
C VAL A 12 7.15 -0.59 -9.09
N THR A 13 7.58 0.68 -9.01
CA THR A 13 9.00 1.05 -9.12
C THR A 13 9.43 1.66 -7.80
N ARG A 14 9.90 0.83 -6.88
CA ARG A 14 10.28 1.28 -5.55
C ARG A 14 11.44 2.26 -5.58
N ASP A 15 11.43 3.17 -4.61
CA ASP A 15 12.57 4.04 -4.39
C ASP A 15 13.74 3.30 -3.71
N ARG A 16 14.83 4.02 -3.46
CA ARG A 16 16.06 3.50 -2.85
C ARG A 16 15.87 2.81 -1.49
N ASN A 17 14.81 3.14 -0.77
CA ASN A 17 14.49 2.58 0.54
C ASN A 17 13.41 1.48 0.45
N GLY A 18 12.90 1.18 -0.74
CA GLY A 18 11.87 0.16 -0.94
C GLY A 18 10.43 0.65 -0.80
N PHE A 19 10.17 1.95 -0.61
CA PHE A 19 8.83 2.51 -0.59
C PHE A 19 8.32 2.80 -1.99
N TRP A 20 7.01 2.91 -2.11
CA TRP A 20 6.37 3.24 -3.38
C TRP A 20 4.91 3.59 -3.17
N THR A 21 4.42 4.65 -3.80
CA THR A 21 3.00 5.01 -3.74
C THR A 21 2.43 5.09 -5.14
N HIS A 22 1.25 4.50 -5.33
CA HIS A 22 0.55 4.54 -6.61
C HIS A 22 0.23 6.00 -6.98
N PRO A 23 0.47 6.44 -8.23
CA PRO A 23 0.27 7.85 -8.61
C PRO A 23 -1.20 8.29 -8.59
N ARG A 24 -2.12 7.32 -8.62
CA ARG A 24 -3.57 7.52 -8.42
C ARG A 24 -4.04 7.03 -7.04
N TYR A 25 -3.10 6.80 -6.11
CA TYR A 25 -3.45 6.48 -4.74
C TYR A 25 -4.24 7.64 -4.12
N PHE A 26 -5.11 7.31 -3.18
CA PHE A 26 -5.89 8.30 -2.45
C PHE A 26 -4.97 9.40 -1.90
N THR A 27 -5.21 10.63 -2.34
CA THR A 27 -4.55 11.82 -1.80
C THR A 27 -5.61 12.57 -1.01
N PRO A 28 -5.48 12.66 0.32
CA PRO A 28 -6.45 13.40 1.11
C PRO A 28 -6.47 14.87 0.68
N ALA A 29 -7.63 15.49 0.77
CA ALA A 29 -7.80 16.91 0.43
C ALA A 29 -7.13 17.85 1.46
N SER A 30 -6.75 17.31 2.63
CA SER A 30 -6.12 18.01 3.74
C SER A 30 -4.96 17.16 4.29
N ASP A 31 -4.08 17.73 5.11
CA ASP A 31 -2.95 17.02 5.76
C ASP A 31 -3.39 15.81 6.61
N GLU A 32 -4.66 15.78 7.02
CA GLU A 32 -5.26 14.64 7.72
C GLU A 32 -6.28 13.96 6.81
N ALA A 33 -5.93 12.76 6.32
CA ALA A 33 -6.88 11.86 5.71
C ALA A 33 -7.86 11.35 6.79
N GLY A 34 -9.13 11.74 6.72
CA GLY A 34 -10.13 11.03 7.50
C GLY A 34 -10.18 9.56 7.04
N GLN A 35 -10.11 8.58 7.95
CA GLN A 35 -10.32 7.17 7.60
C GLN A 35 -11.60 6.94 6.77
N SER A 36 -12.62 7.77 7.03
CA SER A 36 -13.87 7.80 6.26
C SER A 36 -13.66 8.16 4.78
N GLU A 37 -12.79 9.13 4.46
CA GLU A 37 -12.55 9.56 3.08
C GLU A 37 -11.86 8.48 2.26
N PHE A 38 -10.91 7.76 2.85
CA PHE A 38 -10.28 6.61 2.20
C PHE A 38 -11.30 5.51 1.91
N GLY A 39 -12.19 5.23 2.89
CA GLY A 39 -13.30 4.29 2.73
C GLY A 39 -14.27 4.69 1.62
N ASP A 40 -14.63 5.98 1.55
CA ASP A 40 -15.56 6.49 0.53
C ASP A 40 -14.92 6.52 -0.86
N TRP A 41 -13.64 6.87 -0.96
CA TRP A 41 -12.87 6.77 -2.21
C TRP A 41 -12.84 5.32 -2.72
N MET A 42 -12.55 4.35 -1.86
CA MET A 42 -12.59 2.93 -2.23
C MET A 42 -13.97 2.52 -2.75
N ARG A 43 -15.04 2.90 -2.05
CA ARG A 43 -16.42 2.60 -2.49
C ARG A 43 -16.75 3.25 -3.83
N LEU A 44 -16.33 4.50 -4.02
CA LEU A 44 -16.58 5.25 -5.25
C LEU A 44 -15.89 4.63 -6.47
N HIS A 45 -14.69 4.09 -6.27
CA HIS A 45 -13.90 3.41 -7.29
C HIS A 45 -14.16 1.89 -7.37
N ASN A 46 -15.09 1.34 -6.57
CA ASN A 46 -15.31 -0.10 -6.41
C ASN A 46 -14.00 -0.85 -6.14
N LEU A 47 -13.21 -0.37 -5.18
CA LEU A 47 -11.96 -0.98 -4.76
C LEU A 47 -12.11 -1.59 -3.37
N THR A 48 -11.32 -2.63 -3.11
CA THR A 48 -11.07 -3.17 -1.78
C THR A 48 -9.58 -3.03 -1.47
N CYS A 49 -9.25 -2.76 -0.21
CA CYS A 49 -7.87 -2.72 0.26
C CYS A 49 -7.58 -3.87 1.22
N ALA A 50 -6.32 -4.28 1.27
CA ALA A 50 -5.80 -5.18 2.28
C ALA A 50 -4.40 -4.72 2.69
N THR A 51 -4.11 -4.71 3.98
CA THR A 51 -2.80 -4.34 4.50
C THR A 51 -1.93 -5.57 4.73
N ARG A 52 -0.63 -5.41 4.49
CA ARG A 52 0.42 -6.39 4.78
C ARG A 52 1.52 -5.69 5.53
N TRP A 53 1.74 -6.14 6.76
CA TRP A 53 2.77 -5.61 7.64
C TRP A 53 4.08 -6.31 7.37
N MET A 54 5.15 -5.53 7.30
CA MET A 54 6.51 -6.01 7.10
C MET A 54 6.90 -7.01 8.17
N GLU A 55 6.60 -6.74 9.44
CA GLU A 55 6.92 -7.63 10.58
C GLU A 55 6.34 -9.05 10.45
N ASN A 56 5.24 -9.22 9.69
CA ASN A 56 4.51 -10.48 9.58
C ASN A 56 4.85 -11.25 8.30
N ASP A 57 5.53 -10.61 7.35
CA ASP A 57 5.68 -11.11 5.99
C ASP A 57 7.12 -11.02 5.47
N ALA A 58 7.90 -10.06 5.97
CA ALA A 58 9.27 -9.85 5.56
C ALA A 58 10.20 -10.95 6.08
N PRO A 59 11.32 -11.17 5.38
CA PRO A 59 12.33 -12.09 5.86
C PRO A 59 12.91 -11.64 7.21
N PRO A 60 13.29 -12.57 8.11
CA PRO A 60 13.82 -12.24 9.43
C PRO A 60 15.01 -11.27 9.41
N GLN A 61 15.84 -11.32 8.36
CA GLN A 61 16.96 -10.40 8.20
C GLN A 61 16.53 -8.95 7.95
N VAL A 62 15.42 -8.74 7.24
CA VAL A 62 14.91 -7.39 6.98
C VAL A 62 14.23 -6.87 8.25
N ILE A 63 13.46 -7.72 8.93
CA ILE A 63 12.83 -7.39 10.23
C ILE A 63 13.91 -6.98 11.24
N ALA A 64 14.95 -7.80 11.40
CA ALA A 64 16.05 -7.48 12.30
C ALA A 64 16.76 -6.19 11.87
N ALA A 65 17.00 -5.95 10.58
CA ALA A 65 17.59 -4.71 10.10
C ALA A 65 16.73 -3.49 10.48
N TRP A 66 15.41 -3.60 10.29
CA TRP A 66 14.46 -2.55 10.68
C TRP A 66 14.49 -2.27 12.19
N GLU A 67 14.48 -3.31 13.02
CA GLU A 67 14.62 -3.19 14.49
C GLU A 67 15.97 -2.56 14.91
N ASN A 68 17.01 -2.70 14.09
CA ASN A 68 18.30 -2.04 14.28
C ASN A 68 18.34 -0.60 13.73
N GLY A 69 17.21 -0.06 13.23
CA GLY A 69 17.08 1.30 12.71
C GLY A 69 17.40 1.44 11.22
N VAL A 70 17.44 0.35 10.46
CA VAL A 70 17.63 0.38 9.00
C VAL A 70 16.30 0.65 8.32
N ALA A 71 16.15 1.84 7.75
CA ALA A 71 14.96 2.25 7.02
C ALA A 71 14.92 1.74 5.56
N ASP A 72 15.48 0.56 5.29
CA ASP A 72 15.53 -0.05 3.97
C ASP A 72 14.71 -1.35 3.96
N ILE A 73 13.61 -1.31 3.22
CA ILE A 73 12.70 -2.44 3.00
C ILE A 73 12.75 -2.93 1.55
N SER A 74 13.78 -2.57 0.79
CA SER A 74 13.93 -2.97 -0.62
C SER A 74 13.93 -4.49 -0.79
N ASP A 75 14.51 -5.22 0.16
CA ASP A 75 14.56 -6.68 0.20
C ASP A 75 13.21 -7.34 0.57
N TRP A 76 12.28 -6.60 1.19
CA TRP A 76 10.97 -7.14 1.54
C TRP A 76 10.05 -7.17 0.32
N GLN A 77 9.60 -8.35 -0.09
CA GLN A 77 8.57 -8.51 -1.12
C GLN A 77 7.22 -8.87 -0.46
N PRO A 78 6.28 -7.92 -0.33
CA PRO A 78 4.98 -8.15 0.27
C PRO A 78 4.27 -9.29 -0.44
N SER A 79 3.74 -10.24 0.32
CA SER A 79 2.88 -11.29 -0.23
C SER A 79 1.51 -10.72 -0.56
N ALA A 80 1.01 -11.03 -1.76
CA ALA A 80 -0.35 -10.66 -2.14
C ALA A 80 -1.39 -11.34 -1.21
N PRO A 81 -2.46 -10.65 -0.83
CA PRO A 81 -3.57 -11.25 -0.07
C PRO A 81 -4.31 -12.34 -0.87
N ALA A 82 -5.15 -13.12 -0.18
CA ALA A 82 -5.98 -14.12 -0.82
C ALA A 82 -6.91 -13.51 -1.89
N GLY A 83 -6.90 -14.09 -3.09
CA GLY A 83 -7.68 -13.67 -4.25
C GLY A 83 -6.81 -13.19 -5.41
N GLU A 84 -7.41 -13.09 -6.60
CA GLU A 84 -6.71 -12.65 -7.81
C GLU A 84 -6.92 -11.16 -8.06
N GLY A 85 -6.02 -10.51 -8.79
CA GLY A 85 -6.15 -9.10 -9.18
C GLY A 85 -5.73 -8.09 -8.12
N TRP A 86 -5.03 -8.51 -7.08
CA TRP A 86 -4.37 -7.60 -6.14
C TRP A 86 -3.18 -6.92 -6.81
N PHE A 87 -3.07 -5.61 -6.59
CA PHE A 87 -1.93 -4.80 -6.98
C PHE A 87 -1.52 -3.90 -5.83
N ILE A 88 -0.26 -3.49 -5.81
CA ILE A 88 0.22 -2.61 -4.75
C ILE A 88 -0.38 -1.22 -4.96
N GLY A 89 -1.00 -0.68 -3.92
CA GLY A 89 -1.50 0.69 -3.88
C GLY A 89 -0.49 1.63 -3.23
N SER A 90 0.11 1.21 -2.12
CA SER A 90 1.15 1.99 -1.46
C SER A 90 1.99 1.09 -0.57
N ILE A 91 3.28 1.39 -0.47
CA ILE A 91 4.23 0.85 0.48
C ILE A 91 4.81 2.07 1.16
N HIS A 92 4.51 2.25 2.43
CA HIS A 92 4.97 3.37 3.22
C HIS A 92 5.28 2.92 4.64
N ASP A 93 6.09 3.72 5.29
CA ASP A 93 6.36 3.65 6.72
C ASP A 93 5.20 4.30 7.50
N THR A 94 4.83 3.70 8.64
CA THR A 94 3.91 4.26 9.63
C THR A 94 4.58 4.24 11.01
N ASP A 95 3.95 4.84 12.03
CA ASP A 95 4.47 4.79 13.40
C ASP A 95 4.63 3.36 13.95
N ASP A 96 3.80 2.42 13.47
CA ASP A 96 3.88 1.00 13.81
C ASP A 96 4.88 0.22 12.93
N GLY A 97 5.43 0.87 11.90
CA GLY A 97 6.42 0.34 10.98
C GLY A 97 5.92 0.20 9.53
N PRO A 98 6.70 -0.45 8.67
CA PRO A 98 6.43 -0.46 7.24
C PRO A 98 5.22 -1.33 6.90
N VAL A 99 4.30 -0.76 6.12
CA VAL A 99 3.09 -1.43 5.66
C VAL A 99 2.96 -1.34 4.15
N CYS A 100 2.49 -2.43 3.55
CA CYS A 100 2.11 -2.51 2.15
C CYS A 100 0.57 -2.59 2.06
N VAL A 101 -0.03 -1.57 1.47
CA VAL A 101 -1.44 -1.52 1.11
C VAL A 101 -1.61 -2.11 -0.29
N TRP A 102 -2.33 -3.22 -0.34
CA TRP A 102 -2.80 -3.85 -1.56
C TRP A 102 -4.18 -3.32 -1.92
N LEU A 103 -4.41 -3.06 -3.19
CA LEU A 103 -5.69 -2.65 -3.76
C LEU A 103 -6.16 -3.70 -4.76
N ARG A 104 -7.48 -3.86 -4.88
CA ARG A 104 -8.10 -4.72 -5.89
C ARG A 104 -9.44 -4.13 -6.31
N GLU A 105 -9.75 -4.22 -7.60
CA GLU A 105 -11.08 -3.94 -8.13
C GLU A 105 -12.09 -4.99 -7.66
N VAL A 106 -13.17 -4.52 -7.05
CA VAL A 106 -14.36 -5.29 -6.73
C VAL A 106 -15.27 -5.23 -7.96
N LYS A 107 -15.39 -6.35 -8.66
CA LYS A 107 -16.31 -6.50 -9.79
C LYS A 107 -17.75 -6.69 -9.30
#